data_AF-A0A9N8HD70-F1
#
_entry.id   AF-A0A9N8HD70-F1
#
_cell.length_a   1.000
_cell.length_b   1.000
_cell.length_c   1.000
_cell.angle_alpha   90.00
_cell.angle_beta   90.00
_cell.angle_gamma   90.00
#
_symmetry.space_group_name_H-M   'P 1'
#
loop_
_entity.id
_entity.type
_entity.pdbx_description
1 polymer ?
#
loop_
_entity_poly.entity_id
_entity_poly.type
_entity_poly.pdbx_seq_one_letter_code
_entity_poly.pdbx_strand_id
1 'polypeptide(L)'
;MRSARAFLLVLGFSSVAGIVGTGTCTTTQEQESTEPLPVLKQYNSRRRREAVQASLHAAQRGSGTVVKSHFIQDEETLLQLADPQLWTKCVDHQSEVGLRFLPAGEKPKNVWEEIALLIWQDHPVVTTKNPDNTPSFAGFEYWCNIITPGDSLDWHVDKDEALGMESNTMVNPIFGAVYYGFPHRFTGGYLELLPVDPQQSPSAEEYYWKDGAQTNQDNGFVASFERIEAQYNRLVLFNVSKWHRVSAVTRGARFTFAVNLWKEKPRKLHINTVDPKQQQA
;
A
#
# COMPACT_ATOMS: atom_id res chain seq x y z
N MET A 1 21.75 12.38 48.82
CA MET A 1 23.12 11.87 48.63
C MET A 1 23.67 12.47 47.35
N ARG A 2 24.63 13.38 47.49
CA ARG A 2 25.35 14.05 46.40
C ARG A 2 26.62 13.25 46.11
N SER A 3 27.02 13.11 44.86
CA SER A 3 28.45 13.14 44.50
C SER A 3 28.61 13.53 43.04
N ALA A 4 28.96 14.80 42.85
CA ALA A 4 29.74 15.25 41.71
C ALA A 4 31.21 15.00 42.02
N ARG A 5 32.03 14.69 41.01
CA ARG A 5 33.44 15.10 41.01
C ARG A 5 34.00 15.12 39.59
N ALA A 6 34.58 16.28 39.29
CA ALA A 6 35.32 16.64 38.09
C ALA A 6 36.84 16.35 38.26
N PHE A 7 37.58 16.68 37.19
CA PHE A 7 39.05 16.72 37.02
C PHE A 7 39.74 15.36 36.81
N LEU A 8 40.66 15.19 35.86
CA LEU A 8 41.84 16.05 35.60
C LEU A 8 42.36 15.85 34.15
N LEU A 9 42.77 16.95 33.53
CA LEU A 9 43.65 17.01 32.36
C LEU A 9 45.04 16.45 32.72
N VAL A 10 45.66 15.65 31.83
CA VAL A 10 47.13 15.54 31.76
C VAL A 10 47.56 15.69 30.31
N LEU A 11 48.35 16.74 30.09
CA LEU A 11 49.11 17.04 28.89
C LEU A 11 50.28 16.06 28.76
N GLY A 12 50.49 15.52 27.57
CA GLY A 12 51.71 14.81 27.18
C GLY A 12 52.13 15.27 25.79
N PHE A 13 52.98 16.30 25.74
CA PHE A 13 53.74 16.64 24.54
C PHE A 13 54.84 15.59 24.32
N SER A 14 54.95 15.08 23.09
CA SER A 14 56.23 14.73 22.49
C SER A 14 56.14 14.89 20.98
N SER A 15 56.80 15.94 20.50
CA SER A 15 57.38 16.07 19.16
C SER A 15 58.38 14.92 18.97
N VAL A 16 58.70 14.36 17.80
CA VAL A 16 59.17 14.96 16.54
C VAL A 16 59.10 13.89 15.45
N ALA A 17 58.95 14.33 14.19
CA ALA A 17 59.62 13.83 12.97
C ALA A 17 58.64 13.41 11.87
N GLY A 18 58.60 14.26 10.84
CA GLY A 18 57.74 14.12 9.69
C GLY A 18 58.14 13.00 8.73
N ILE A 19 57.14 12.54 7.98
CA ILE A 19 57.32 11.94 6.67
C ILE A 19 56.23 12.55 5.78
N VAL A 20 56.68 13.25 4.75
CA VAL A 20 55.87 13.74 3.64
C VAL A 20 55.39 12.51 2.86
N GLY A 21 54.09 12.27 2.86
CA GLY A 21 53.44 11.20 2.10
C GLY A 21 52.16 11.73 1.46
N THR A 22 52.24 12.06 0.18
CA THR A 22 51.10 12.36 -0.68
C THR A 22 50.18 11.14 -0.76
N GLY A 23 48.97 11.23 -0.22
CA GLY A 23 48.01 10.12 -0.18
C GLY A 23 46.57 10.62 -0.26
N THR A 24 46.08 10.70 -1.49
CA THR A 24 44.70 10.74 -1.99
C THR A 24 43.54 10.68 -0.98
N CYS A 25 42.65 11.66 -1.11
CA CYS A 25 41.27 11.69 -0.64
C CYS A 25 40.52 10.40 -1.07
N THR A 26 40.18 9.53 -0.13
CA THR A 26 39.26 8.41 -0.36
C THR A 26 37.83 8.86 -0.09
N THR A 27 37.15 9.22 -1.17
CA THR A 27 35.69 9.27 -1.26
C THR A 27 35.15 7.87 -0.98
N THR A 28 34.34 7.72 0.06
CA THR A 28 33.50 6.53 0.26
C THR A 28 32.47 6.51 -0.87
N GLN A 29 32.73 5.74 -1.92
CA GLN A 29 31.74 5.46 -2.96
C GLN A 29 30.66 4.56 -2.33
N GLU A 30 29.41 5.03 -2.38
CA GLU A 30 28.22 4.18 -2.29
C GLU A 30 28.38 3.06 -3.32
N GLN A 31 28.46 1.82 -2.84
CA GLN A 31 28.33 0.65 -3.70
C GLN A 31 26.87 0.56 -4.15
N GLU A 32 26.60 1.21 -5.28
CA GLU A 32 25.41 0.98 -6.09
C GLU A 32 25.38 -0.51 -6.46
N SER A 33 24.39 -1.25 -5.93
CA SER A 33 24.31 -2.69 -6.15
C SER A 33 23.99 -2.96 -7.62
N THR A 34 24.97 -3.45 -8.37
CA THR A 34 24.85 -3.82 -9.79
C THR A 34 24.13 -5.16 -10.01
N GLU A 35 23.21 -5.55 -9.14
CA GLU A 35 22.44 -6.79 -9.32
C GLU A 35 21.49 -6.59 -10.50
N PRO A 36 21.62 -7.38 -11.60
CA PRO A 36 20.75 -7.23 -12.74
C PRO A 36 19.29 -7.48 -12.34
N LEU A 37 18.39 -6.62 -12.83
CA LEU A 37 16.95 -6.79 -12.65
C LEU A 37 16.56 -8.24 -13.02
N PRO A 38 15.80 -8.95 -12.16
CA PRO A 38 15.49 -10.36 -12.36
C PRO A 38 14.85 -10.63 -13.72
N VAL A 39 15.43 -11.59 -14.45
CA VAL A 39 14.79 -12.20 -15.62
C VAL A 39 13.51 -12.94 -15.18
N LEU A 40 12.40 -12.65 -15.86
CA LEU A 40 11.00 -13.00 -15.56
C LEU A 40 10.65 -14.50 -15.38
N LYS A 41 11.60 -15.43 -15.48
CA LYS A 41 11.32 -16.88 -15.39
C LYS A 41 10.83 -17.33 -14.00
N GLN A 42 11.24 -16.64 -12.94
CA GLN A 42 10.86 -16.99 -11.56
C GLN A 42 9.39 -16.70 -11.21
N TYR A 43 8.62 -16.05 -12.11
CA TYR A 43 7.25 -15.61 -11.85
C TYR A 43 6.16 -16.63 -12.23
N ASN A 44 6.49 -17.73 -12.92
CA ASN A 44 5.51 -18.65 -13.55
C ASN A 44 5.35 -20.05 -12.88
N SER A 45 4.99 -20.14 -11.59
CA SER A 45 4.68 -21.45 -10.98
C SER A 45 3.24 -21.90 -11.26
N ARG A 46 2.98 -23.22 -11.34
CA ARG A 46 1.65 -23.81 -11.62
C ARG A 46 0.58 -23.35 -10.62
N ARG A 47 0.92 -23.38 -9.31
CA ARG A 47 0.03 -22.94 -8.21
C ARG A 47 -0.39 -21.47 -8.35
N ARG A 48 0.47 -20.61 -8.93
CA ARG A 48 0.17 -19.20 -9.21
C ARG A 48 -0.85 -19.02 -10.34
N ARG A 49 -0.76 -19.82 -11.40
CA ARG A 49 -1.74 -19.80 -12.50
C ARG A 49 -3.12 -20.25 -12.02
N GLU A 50 -3.16 -21.25 -11.15
CA GLU A 50 -4.41 -21.77 -10.57
C GLU A 50 -5.11 -20.74 -9.67
N ALA A 51 -4.36 -19.99 -8.83
CA ALA A 51 -4.92 -18.94 -7.98
C ALA A 51 -5.50 -17.75 -8.78
N VAL A 52 -4.78 -17.31 -9.82
CA VAL A 52 -5.26 -16.25 -10.73
C VAL A 52 -6.52 -16.69 -11.46
N GLN A 53 -6.53 -17.93 -11.96
CA GLN A 53 -7.69 -18.48 -12.67
C GLN A 53 -8.92 -18.59 -11.76
N ALA A 54 -8.74 -18.97 -10.49
CA ALA A 54 -9.84 -19.03 -9.52
C ALA A 54 -10.44 -17.64 -9.24
N SER A 55 -9.60 -16.61 -9.08
CA SER A 55 -10.04 -15.22 -8.90
C SER A 55 -10.82 -14.70 -10.11
N LEU A 56 -10.31 -14.95 -11.32
CA LEU A 56 -10.99 -14.60 -12.57
C LEU A 56 -12.36 -15.27 -12.73
N HIS A 57 -12.50 -16.54 -12.34
CA HIS A 57 -13.79 -17.24 -12.36
C HIS A 57 -14.78 -16.70 -11.33
N ALA A 58 -14.31 -16.23 -10.17
CA ALA A 58 -15.15 -15.56 -9.18
C ALA A 58 -15.65 -14.20 -9.70
N ALA A 59 -14.80 -13.43 -10.37
CA ALA A 59 -15.12 -12.14 -11.00
C ALA A 59 -16.28 -12.22 -12.00
N GLN A 60 -16.28 -13.26 -12.84
CA GLN A 60 -17.29 -13.48 -13.88
C GLN A 60 -18.73 -13.69 -13.35
N ARG A 61 -18.90 -13.91 -12.04
CA ARG A 61 -20.21 -14.06 -11.38
C ARG A 61 -20.78 -12.76 -10.82
N GLY A 62 -20.20 -11.60 -11.12
CA GLY A 62 -20.79 -10.29 -10.86
C GLY A 62 -20.62 -9.76 -9.43
N SER A 63 -19.84 -10.43 -8.59
CA SER A 63 -19.55 -10.02 -7.20
C SER A 63 -18.06 -10.16 -6.83
N GLY A 64 -17.18 -10.34 -7.81
CA GLY A 64 -15.82 -10.82 -7.59
C GLY A 64 -14.71 -9.85 -7.96
N THR A 65 -13.53 -10.19 -7.46
CA THR A 65 -12.26 -9.51 -7.70
C THR A 65 -11.79 -9.66 -9.13
N VAL A 66 -11.42 -8.57 -9.80
CA VAL A 66 -10.84 -8.59 -11.15
C VAL A 66 -9.32 -8.50 -11.05
N VAL A 67 -8.61 -9.47 -11.62
CA VAL A 67 -7.14 -9.48 -11.66
C VAL A 67 -6.66 -9.35 -13.10
N LYS A 68 -5.91 -8.28 -13.39
CA LYS A 68 -5.24 -8.07 -14.69
C LYS A 68 -3.74 -8.15 -14.47
N SER A 69 -3.08 -9.12 -15.11
CA SER A 69 -1.61 -9.19 -15.13
C SER A 69 -1.09 -8.52 -16.40
N HIS A 70 0.13 -7.97 -16.35
CA HIS A 70 0.67 -7.13 -17.43
C HIS A 70 -0.25 -5.94 -17.74
N PHE A 71 -0.65 -5.21 -16.70
CA PHE A 71 -1.63 -4.14 -16.86
C PHE A 71 -1.09 -2.96 -17.67
N ILE A 72 0.02 -2.37 -17.24
CA ILE A 72 0.69 -1.29 -17.98
C ILE A 72 1.55 -1.93 -19.08
N GLN A 73 1.38 -1.47 -20.31
CA GLN A 73 2.14 -1.94 -21.48
C GLN A 73 3.19 -0.92 -21.94
N ASP A 74 3.09 0.32 -21.46
CA ASP A 74 4.02 1.40 -21.79
C ASP A 74 5.37 1.20 -21.07
N GLU A 75 6.44 0.98 -21.85
CA GLU A 75 7.76 0.66 -21.31
C GLU A 75 8.38 1.83 -20.54
N GLU A 76 8.15 3.07 -20.96
CA GLU A 76 8.67 4.26 -20.29
C GLU A 76 8.06 4.41 -18.88
N THR A 77 6.74 4.25 -18.78
CA THR A 77 6.02 4.21 -17.49
C THR A 77 6.56 3.09 -16.60
N LEU A 78 6.76 1.88 -17.15
CA LEU A 78 7.31 0.75 -16.37
C LEU A 78 8.74 1.01 -15.88
N LEU A 79 9.58 1.67 -16.69
CA LEU A 79 10.92 2.08 -16.30
C LEU A 79 10.89 3.14 -15.19
N GLN A 80 9.99 4.12 -15.32
CA GLN A 80 9.80 5.14 -14.29
C GLN A 80 9.36 4.53 -12.95
N LEU A 81 8.43 3.56 -12.99
CA LEU A 81 7.93 2.84 -11.81
C LEU A 81 8.96 1.90 -11.19
N ALA A 82 10.07 1.60 -11.87
CA ALA A 82 11.17 0.82 -11.32
C ALA A 82 12.08 1.63 -10.39
N ASP A 83 11.96 2.97 -10.37
CA ASP A 83 12.72 3.84 -9.45
C ASP A 83 12.12 3.79 -8.02
N PRO A 84 12.82 3.24 -7.02
CA PRO A 84 12.32 3.20 -5.64
C PRO A 84 12.10 4.58 -5.03
N GLN A 85 12.84 5.62 -5.46
CA GLN A 85 12.68 6.97 -4.91
C GLN A 85 11.32 7.57 -5.26
N LEU A 86 10.77 7.23 -6.43
CA LEU A 86 9.42 7.64 -6.84
C LEU A 86 8.37 7.12 -5.84
N TRP A 87 8.51 5.88 -5.39
CA TRP A 87 7.63 5.25 -4.40
C TRP A 87 7.81 5.84 -3.00
N THR A 88 9.05 6.04 -2.56
CA THR A 88 9.33 6.68 -1.26
C THR A 88 8.72 8.08 -1.20
N LYS A 89 8.90 8.91 -2.24
CA LYS A 89 8.26 10.23 -2.32
C LYS A 89 6.72 10.15 -2.29
N CYS A 90 6.14 9.11 -2.88
CA CYS A 90 4.69 8.92 -2.83
C CYS A 90 4.20 8.63 -1.41
N VAL A 91 4.93 7.80 -0.65
CA VAL A 91 4.66 7.48 0.76
C VAL A 91 4.90 8.69 1.66
N ASP A 92 6.04 9.37 1.54
CA ASP A 92 6.38 10.50 2.40
C ASP A 92 5.37 11.64 2.24
N HIS A 93 5.01 11.96 0.99
CA HIS A 93 4.04 13.01 0.72
C HIS A 93 2.64 12.65 1.25
N GLN A 94 2.25 11.38 1.25
CA GLN A 94 1.03 10.91 1.92
C GLN A 94 1.03 11.33 3.39
N SER A 95 2.14 11.08 4.10
CA SER A 95 2.30 11.41 5.51
C SER A 95 2.24 12.92 5.78
N GLU A 96 2.64 13.75 4.81
CA GLU A 96 2.60 15.21 4.92
C GLU A 96 1.19 15.81 4.68
N VAL A 97 0.49 15.38 3.63
CA VAL A 97 -0.77 16.03 3.18
C VAL A 97 -2.05 15.30 3.63
N GLY A 98 -1.90 14.09 4.17
CA GLY A 98 -2.95 13.19 4.63
C GLY A 98 -3.74 12.56 3.48
N LEU A 99 -4.55 13.36 2.80
CA LEU A 99 -5.43 12.93 1.70
C LEU A 99 -4.93 13.48 0.35
N ARG A 100 -4.53 12.56 -0.53
CA ARG A 100 -4.26 12.84 -1.95
C ARG A 100 -5.48 12.48 -2.78
N PHE A 101 -5.96 13.44 -3.57
CA PHE A 101 -7.21 13.28 -4.30
C PHE A 101 -7.11 13.96 -5.67
N LEU A 102 -7.39 13.21 -6.74
CA LEU A 102 -7.57 13.71 -8.10
C LEU A 102 -9.06 13.93 -8.36
N PRO A 103 -9.55 15.18 -8.44
CA PRO A 103 -10.96 15.44 -8.74
C PRO A 103 -11.36 14.96 -10.13
N ALA A 104 -12.62 14.55 -10.28
CA ALA A 104 -13.17 14.13 -11.57
C ALA A 104 -13.06 15.26 -12.60
N GLY A 105 -12.50 14.94 -13.78
CA GLY A 105 -12.35 15.89 -14.89
C GLY A 105 -11.10 16.77 -14.82
N GLU A 106 -10.33 16.73 -13.74
CA GLU A 106 -9.05 17.43 -13.63
C GLU A 106 -7.94 16.71 -14.42
N LYS A 107 -6.95 17.48 -14.87
CA LYS A 107 -5.76 16.92 -15.53
C LYS A 107 -4.81 16.33 -14.50
N PRO A 108 -4.17 15.17 -14.80
CA PRO A 108 -3.21 14.58 -13.89
C PRO A 108 -1.95 15.46 -13.82
N LYS A 109 -1.35 15.54 -12.63
CA LYS A 109 -0.17 16.37 -12.32
C LYS A 109 1.09 15.53 -12.07
N ASN A 110 0.93 14.22 -11.97
CA ASN A 110 2.02 13.28 -11.70
C ASN A 110 1.62 11.88 -12.19
N VAL A 111 2.61 10.99 -12.29
CA VAL A 111 2.45 9.61 -12.79
C VAL A 111 1.38 8.81 -12.02
N TRP A 112 1.18 9.05 -10.72
CA TRP A 112 0.18 8.33 -9.94
C TRP A 112 -1.25 8.71 -10.35
N GLU A 113 -1.47 9.98 -10.66
CA GLU A 113 -2.75 10.49 -11.17
C GLU A 113 -3.02 9.99 -12.59
N GLU A 114 -1.98 9.86 -13.42
CA GLU A 114 -2.08 9.25 -14.76
C GLU A 114 -2.47 7.76 -14.66
N ILE A 115 -1.82 7.01 -13.76
CA ILE A 115 -2.15 5.60 -13.52
C ILE A 115 -3.56 5.47 -12.93
N ALA A 116 -3.99 6.37 -12.04
CA ALA A 116 -5.35 6.37 -11.52
C ALA A 116 -6.39 6.53 -12.63
N LEU A 117 -6.17 7.46 -13.56
CA LEU A 117 -7.02 7.62 -14.74
C LEU A 117 -7.02 6.34 -15.60
N LEU A 118 -5.85 5.77 -15.87
CA LEU A 118 -5.71 4.54 -16.66
C LEU A 118 -6.46 3.34 -16.03
N ILE A 119 -6.41 3.19 -14.71
CA ILE A 119 -7.10 2.11 -13.98
C ILE A 119 -8.61 2.21 -14.14
N TRP A 120 -9.16 3.43 -14.09
CA TRP A 120 -10.60 3.64 -14.01
C TRP A 120 -11.26 4.13 -15.31
N GLN A 121 -10.49 4.40 -16.38
CA GLN A 121 -10.99 5.01 -17.63
C GLN A 121 -12.19 4.27 -18.25
N ASP A 122 -12.23 2.95 -18.12
CA ASP A 122 -13.27 2.09 -18.71
C ASP A 122 -14.36 1.70 -17.70
N HIS A 123 -14.29 2.20 -16.46
CA HIS A 123 -15.26 1.85 -15.44
C HIS A 123 -16.59 2.57 -15.73
N PRO A 124 -17.76 1.88 -15.66
CA PRO A 124 -19.05 2.47 -16.04
C PRO A 124 -19.39 3.77 -15.31
N VAL A 125 -19.00 3.90 -14.04
CA VAL A 125 -19.20 5.14 -13.27
C VAL A 125 -18.37 6.31 -13.84
N VAL A 126 -17.18 6.04 -14.35
CA VAL A 126 -16.32 7.07 -14.94
C VAL A 126 -16.82 7.47 -16.33
N THR A 127 -17.30 6.51 -17.11
CA THR A 127 -17.79 6.76 -18.48
C THR A 127 -19.22 7.32 -18.49
N THR A 128 -20.02 7.09 -17.45
CA THR A 128 -21.41 7.55 -17.36
C THR A 128 -21.46 8.96 -16.78
N LYS A 129 -22.06 9.87 -17.54
CA LYS A 129 -22.34 11.25 -17.10
C LYS A 129 -23.78 11.40 -16.63
N ASN A 130 -23.97 12.35 -15.73
CA ASN A 130 -25.30 12.78 -15.33
C ASN A 130 -26.03 13.47 -16.51
N PRO A 131 -27.37 13.65 -16.45
CA PRO A 131 -28.14 14.31 -17.51
C PRO A 131 -27.65 15.74 -17.85
N ASP A 132 -27.04 16.43 -16.88
CA ASP A 132 -26.45 17.76 -17.02
C ASP A 132 -24.99 17.73 -17.52
N ASN A 133 -24.50 16.56 -17.97
CA ASN A 133 -23.15 16.32 -18.46
C ASN A 133 -22.04 16.46 -17.38
N THR A 134 -22.40 16.50 -16.09
CA THR A 134 -21.44 16.44 -14.97
C THR A 134 -20.98 15.00 -14.68
N PRO A 135 -19.77 14.80 -14.10
CA PRO A 135 -19.33 13.48 -13.65
C PRO A 135 -20.27 12.89 -12.58
N SER A 136 -20.50 11.58 -12.62
CA SER A 136 -21.29 10.86 -11.61
C SER A 136 -20.48 10.46 -10.35
N PHE A 137 -19.22 10.89 -10.29
CA PHE A 137 -18.26 10.60 -9.22
C PHE A 137 -17.43 11.85 -8.87
N ALA A 138 -16.87 11.90 -7.67
CA ALA A 138 -16.11 13.04 -7.18
C ALA A 138 -14.64 13.02 -7.61
N GLY A 139 -14.05 11.83 -7.75
CA GLY A 139 -12.65 11.67 -8.12
C GLY A 139 -12.01 10.40 -7.56
N PHE A 140 -10.68 10.43 -7.50
CA PHE A 140 -9.86 9.30 -7.07
C PHE A 140 -9.01 9.69 -5.86
N GLU A 141 -9.16 8.96 -4.77
CA GLU A 141 -8.19 8.98 -3.68
C GLU A 141 -7.08 8.00 -4.01
N TYR A 142 -5.82 8.34 -3.77
CA TYR A 142 -4.72 7.46 -4.13
C TYR A 142 -3.54 7.58 -3.18
N TRP A 143 -2.81 6.48 -3.01
CA TRP A 143 -1.64 6.42 -2.12
C TRP A 143 -0.68 5.31 -2.51
N CYS A 144 0.52 5.36 -1.93
CA CYS A 144 1.48 4.27 -2.03
C CYS A 144 1.74 3.67 -0.65
N ASN A 145 2.05 2.38 -0.62
CA ASN A 145 2.50 1.66 0.56
C ASN A 145 3.83 0.95 0.25
N ILE A 146 4.74 0.98 1.21
CA ILE A 146 5.94 0.14 1.25
C ILE A 146 5.88 -0.64 2.56
N ILE A 147 5.58 -1.94 2.49
CA ILE A 147 5.40 -2.82 3.66
C ILE A 147 6.61 -3.74 3.75
N THR A 148 7.25 -3.75 4.90
CA THR A 148 8.43 -4.57 5.23
C THR A 148 8.14 -5.53 6.40
N PRO A 149 9.04 -6.47 6.74
CA PRO A 149 8.80 -7.37 7.86
C PRO A 149 8.68 -6.61 9.17
N GLY A 150 7.57 -6.83 9.88
CA GLY A 150 7.20 -6.11 11.10
C GLY A 150 6.07 -5.11 10.89
N ASP A 151 5.88 -4.63 9.67
CA ASP A 151 4.72 -3.81 9.32
C ASP A 151 3.47 -4.68 9.17
N SER A 152 2.31 -4.12 9.50
CA SER A 152 1.02 -4.76 9.28
C SER A 152 0.04 -3.78 8.65
N LEU A 153 -0.80 -4.32 7.77
CA LEU A 153 -2.03 -3.67 7.34
C LEU A 153 -3.13 -4.68 7.63
N ASP A 154 -3.61 -4.65 8.88
CA ASP A 154 -4.55 -5.63 9.41
C ASP A 154 -5.94 -5.50 8.75
N TRP A 155 -6.90 -6.33 9.15
CA TRP A 155 -8.27 -6.24 8.64
C TRP A 155 -8.82 -4.82 8.79
N HIS A 156 -9.21 -4.24 7.65
CA HIS A 156 -9.84 -2.92 7.57
C HIS A 156 -10.87 -2.90 6.43
N VAL A 157 -11.62 -1.80 6.40
CA VAL A 157 -12.55 -1.43 5.35
C VAL A 157 -12.25 0.02 5.01
N ASP A 158 -12.10 0.31 3.72
CA ASP A 158 -11.83 1.68 3.29
C ASP A 158 -13.11 2.51 3.44
N LYS A 159 -12.99 3.64 4.12
CA LYS A 159 -14.09 4.54 4.44
C LYS A 159 -13.57 5.96 4.64
N ASP A 160 -14.50 6.91 4.67
CA ASP A 160 -14.20 8.26 5.13
C ASP A 160 -13.89 8.17 6.62
N GLU A 161 -12.59 8.11 6.95
CA GLU A 161 -12.14 7.91 8.33
C GLU A 161 -12.57 9.07 9.23
N ALA A 162 -12.60 10.31 8.73
CA ALA A 162 -13.06 11.46 9.52
C ALA A 162 -14.56 11.38 9.85
N LEU A 163 -15.39 10.93 8.90
CA LEU A 163 -16.81 10.67 9.14
C LEU A 163 -17.10 9.45 9.98
N GLY A 164 -16.31 8.39 9.80
CA GLY A 164 -16.34 7.23 10.69
C GLY A 164 -16.11 7.64 12.14
N MET A 165 -15.10 8.48 12.40
CA MET A 165 -14.76 8.93 13.75
C MET A 165 -15.79 9.89 14.35
N GLU A 166 -16.33 10.83 13.57
CA GLU A 166 -17.23 11.87 14.08
C GLU A 166 -18.66 11.38 14.31
N SER A 167 -19.22 10.59 13.38
CA SER A 167 -20.66 10.29 13.37
C SER A 167 -20.98 8.80 13.36
N ASN A 168 -19.97 7.93 13.48
CA ASN A 168 -20.10 6.47 13.35
C ASN A 168 -20.80 6.06 12.03
N THR A 169 -20.73 6.93 11.02
CA THR A 169 -21.35 6.71 9.71
C THR A 169 -20.29 6.21 8.76
N MET A 170 -20.52 5.03 8.18
CA MET A 170 -19.60 4.44 7.22
C MET A 170 -19.97 4.89 5.81
N VAL A 171 -19.16 5.80 5.26
CA VAL A 171 -19.23 6.18 3.85
C VAL A 171 -18.01 5.59 3.15
N ASN A 172 -18.25 4.69 2.20
CA ASN A 172 -17.19 3.94 1.53
C ASN A 172 -16.97 4.46 0.09
N PRO A 173 -15.79 4.16 -0.50
CA PRO A 173 -15.60 4.25 -1.94
C PRO A 173 -16.63 3.40 -2.70
N ILE A 174 -16.81 3.71 -3.99
CA ILE A 174 -17.60 2.89 -4.91
C ILE A 174 -16.87 1.57 -5.17
N PHE A 175 -15.57 1.66 -5.44
CA PHE A 175 -14.69 0.53 -5.74
C PHE A 175 -13.25 0.94 -5.45
N GLY A 176 -12.36 -0.05 -5.30
CA GLY A 176 -10.95 0.21 -5.11
C GLY A 176 -10.08 -0.72 -5.93
N ALA A 177 -8.83 -0.32 -6.07
CA ALA A 177 -7.84 -1.07 -6.80
C ALA A 177 -6.46 -0.98 -6.15
N VAL A 178 -5.71 -2.05 -6.27
CA VAL A 178 -4.28 -2.07 -5.95
C VAL A 178 -3.47 -2.49 -7.17
N TYR A 179 -2.38 -1.78 -7.40
CA TYR A 179 -1.45 -2.00 -8.49
C TYR A 179 -0.03 -2.21 -7.97
N TYR A 180 0.64 -3.23 -8.51
CA TYR A 180 1.98 -3.65 -8.12
C TYR A 180 3.00 -3.25 -9.19
N GLY A 181 3.24 -1.95 -9.33
CA GLY A 181 4.06 -1.38 -10.41
C GLY A 181 5.58 -1.46 -10.21
N PHE A 182 6.06 -1.81 -9.02
CA PHE A 182 7.50 -1.90 -8.74
C PHE A 182 7.99 -3.35 -8.86
N PRO A 183 9.15 -3.63 -9.47
CA PRO A 183 9.70 -4.97 -9.63
C PRO A 183 10.31 -5.54 -8.33
N HIS A 184 9.54 -5.57 -7.24
CA HIS A 184 9.98 -6.02 -5.93
C HIS A 184 10.25 -7.54 -5.84
N ARG A 185 11.07 -7.91 -4.85
CA ARG A 185 11.24 -9.28 -4.36
C ARG A 185 10.91 -9.32 -2.86
N PHE A 186 9.87 -10.05 -2.50
CA PHE A 186 9.43 -10.23 -1.11
C PHE A 186 8.77 -11.60 -0.91
N THR A 187 8.44 -11.96 0.32
CA THR A 187 7.73 -13.20 0.69
C THR A 187 6.59 -12.87 1.66
N GLY A 188 5.44 -13.53 1.51
CA GLY A 188 4.22 -13.18 2.24
C GLY A 188 3.43 -12.09 1.53
N GLY A 189 2.80 -11.17 2.27
CA GLY A 189 2.25 -9.95 1.66
C GLY A 189 1.06 -10.15 0.72
N TYR A 190 0.27 -11.21 0.87
CA TYR A 190 -0.94 -11.45 0.08
C TYR A 190 -2.01 -10.41 0.42
N LEU A 191 -2.72 -9.94 -0.60
CA LEU A 191 -4.01 -9.26 -0.41
C LEU A 191 -5.03 -10.32 -0.04
N GLU A 192 -5.72 -10.14 1.07
CA GLU A 192 -6.77 -11.05 1.53
C GLU A 192 -8.08 -10.32 1.62
N LEU A 193 -9.14 -10.94 1.08
CA LEU A 193 -10.47 -10.37 0.96
C LEU A 193 -11.48 -11.27 1.64
N LEU A 194 -12.28 -10.70 2.52
CA LEU A 194 -13.27 -11.42 3.29
C LEU A 194 -14.67 -10.91 2.90
N PRO A 195 -15.53 -11.76 2.33
CA PRO A 195 -16.83 -11.35 1.79
C PRO A 195 -17.91 -11.23 2.88
N VAL A 196 -17.57 -10.63 4.03
CA VAL A 196 -18.49 -10.42 5.16
C VAL A 196 -18.96 -8.98 5.21
N ASP A 197 -20.02 -8.74 5.99
CA ASP A 197 -20.57 -7.41 6.19
C ASP A 197 -19.51 -6.49 6.84
N PRO A 198 -19.21 -5.29 6.30
CA PRO A 198 -18.26 -4.37 6.91
C PRO A 198 -18.67 -3.89 8.32
N GLN A 199 -19.95 -3.99 8.70
CA GLN A 199 -20.40 -3.73 10.07
C GLN A 199 -20.09 -4.87 11.05
N GLN A 200 -19.76 -6.06 10.55
CA GLN A 200 -19.40 -7.22 11.35
C GLN A 200 -17.87 -7.34 11.37
N SER A 201 -17.23 -6.71 12.36
CA SER A 201 -15.77 -6.81 12.51
C SER A 201 -15.35 -8.28 12.66
N PRO A 202 -14.43 -8.79 11.83
CA PRO A 202 -13.88 -10.10 12.06
C PRO A 202 -13.09 -10.03 13.37
N SER A 203 -13.50 -10.79 14.39
CA SER A 203 -12.57 -11.03 15.49
C SER A 203 -11.42 -11.87 14.92
N ALA A 204 -10.17 -11.47 15.16
CA ALA A 204 -9.00 -12.16 14.61
C ALA A 204 -8.98 -13.66 14.99
N GLU A 205 -9.61 -14.02 16.11
CA GLU A 205 -9.76 -15.38 16.61
C GLU A 205 -10.80 -16.22 15.84
N GLU A 206 -11.89 -15.64 15.32
CA GLU A 206 -12.95 -16.39 14.61
C GLU A 206 -12.51 -16.94 13.26
N TYR A 207 -11.57 -16.27 12.58
CA TYR A 207 -11.25 -16.54 11.18
C TYR A 207 -9.93 -17.29 10.97
N TYR A 208 -9.02 -17.26 11.96
CA TYR A 208 -7.72 -17.96 11.86
C TYR A 208 -7.69 -19.35 12.46
N TRP A 209 -8.67 -19.73 13.30
CA TRP A 209 -8.76 -21.12 13.75
C TRP A 209 -9.44 -21.97 12.67
N LYS A 210 -8.63 -22.44 11.71
CA LYS A 210 -8.53 -23.86 11.29
C LYS A 210 -7.54 -24.00 10.13
N ASP A 211 -6.26 -23.76 10.43
CA ASP A 211 -5.14 -24.36 9.68
C ASP A 211 -5.12 -25.87 10.01
N GLY A 212 -6.06 -26.59 9.40
CA GLY A 212 -6.34 -27.99 9.69
C GLY A 212 -7.84 -28.22 9.66
N ALA A 213 -8.30 -28.84 8.59
CA ALA A 213 -9.69 -29.25 8.38
C ALA A 213 -10.37 -29.74 9.67
N GLN A 214 -11.26 -28.93 10.22
CA GLN A 214 -12.51 -29.42 10.78
C GLN A 214 -13.61 -28.45 10.34
N THR A 215 -14.52 -28.93 9.52
CA THR A 215 -15.86 -28.34 9.43
C THR A 215 -16.36 -27.98 10.84
N ASN A 216 -16.70 -26.71 11.12
CA ASN A 216 -17.66 -26.45 12.21
C ASN A 216 -19.00 -27.01 11.70
N GLN A 217 -19.23 -28.31 11.95
CA GLN A 217 -20.48 -28.97 11.58
C GLN A 217 -21.68 -28.49 12.38
N ASP A 218 -21.46 -27.65 13.40
CA ASP A 218 -22.52 -27.26 14.32
C ASP A 218 -23.23 -25.96 13.92
N ASN A 219 -22.71 -25.23 12.93
CA ASN A 219 -23.28 -23.96 12.47
C ASN A 219 -22.98 -23.60 11.00
N GLY A 220 -22.24 -24.44 10.26
CA GLY A 220 -22.19 -24.39 8.79
C GLY A 220 -21.51 -23.17 8.15
N PHE A 221 -20.98 -22.21 8.93
CA PHE A 221 -20.27 -21.05 8.39
C PHE A 221 -18.77 -21.37 8.25
N VAL A 222 -18.31 -21.51 7.02
CA VAL A 222 -16.88 -21.52 6.67
C VAL A 222 -16.61 -20.25 5.89
N ALA A 223 -16.04 -19.25 6.55
CA ALA A 223 -15.59 -18.07 5.84
C ALA A 223 -14.31 -18.38 5.06
N SER A 224 -14.45 -18.75 3.79
CA SER A 224 -13.33 -18.77 2.86
C SER A 224 -13.00 -17.32 2.47
N PHE A 225 -11.84 -16.82 2.85
CA PHE A 225 -11.30 -15.57 2.31
C PHE A 225 -10.62 -15.82 0.97
N GLU A 226 -10.69 -14.85 0.06
CA GLU A 226 -9.92 -14.86 -1.17
C GLU A 226 -8.50 -14.36 -0.88
N ARG A 227 -7.48 -15.02 -1.42
CA ARG A 227 -6.07 -14.64 -1.22
C ARG A 227 -5.39 -14.41 -2.58
N ILE A 228 -4.87 -13.21 -2.79
CA ILE A 228 -4.31 -12.75 -4.05
C ILE A 228 -2.84 -12.35 -3.83
N GLU A 229 -1.94 -13.01 -4.56
CA GLU A 229 -0.51 -12.70 -4.51
C GLU A 229 -0.24 -11.36 -5.22
N ALA A 230 0.58 -10.52 -4.57
CA ALA A 230 1.13 -9.33 -5.19
C ALA A 230 2.21 -9.74 -6.22
N GLN A 231 2.00 -9.35 -7.47
CA GLN A 231 2.91 -9.70 -8.58
C GLN A 231 3.21 -8.46 -9.42
N TYR A 232 4.44 -8.33 -9.90
CA TYR A 232 4.84 -7.20 -10.72
C TYR A 232 3.90 -6.99 -11.91
N ASN A 233 3.54 -5.73 -12.14
CA ASN A 233 2.63 -5.26 -13.16
C ASN A 233 1.24 -5.95 -13.13
N ARG A 234 0.78 -6.31 -11.93
CA ARG A 234 -0.60 -6.77 -11.69
C ARG A 234 -1.45 -5.65 -11.11
N LEU A 235 -2.62 -5.48 -11.70
CA LEU A 235 -3.74 -4.70 -11.17
C LEU A 235 -4.78 -5.65 -10.58
N VAL A 236 -5.29 -5.31 -9.41
CA VAL A 236 -6.40 -6.00 -8.76
C VAL A 236 -7.48 -4.96 -8.46
N LEU A 237 -8.69 -5.14 -8.99
CA LEU A 237 -9.85 -4.33 -8.66
C LEU A 237 -10.80 -5.15 -7.80
N PHE A 238 -11.25 -4.58 -6.68
CA PHE A 238 -12.11 -5.29 -5.74
C PHE A 238 -12.97 -4.32 -4.94
N ASN A 239 -13.93 -4.87 -4.20
CA ASN A 239 -14.79 -4.09 -3.33
C ASN A 239 -14.08 -3.77 -2.00
N VAL A 240 -13.46 -2.59 -1.93
CA VAL A 240 -12.76 -2.09 -0.73
C VAL A 240 -13.70 -1.74 0.44
N SER A 241 -15.02 -1.73 0.19
CA SER A 241 -16.06 -1.61 1.22
C SER A 241 -16.32 -2.94 1.93
N LYS A 242 -15.52 -3.98 1.66
CA LYS A 242 -15.49 -5.26 2.36
C LYS A 242 -14.18 -5.41 3.11
N TRP A 243 -14.18 -6.27 4.11
CA TRP A 243 -12.99 -6.52 4.92
C TRP A 243 -11.84 -7.03 4.06
N HIS A 244 -10.71 -6.35 4.16
CA HIS A 244 -9.51 -6.74 3.47
C HIS A 244 -8.27 -6.38 4.28
N ARG A 245 -7.15 -6.99 3.91
CA ARG A 245 -5.87 -6.76 4.57
C ARG A 245 -4.70 -7.17 3.71
N VAL A 246 -3.50 -6.94 4.22
CA VAL A 246 -2.27 -7.53 3.70
C VAL A 246 -1.69 -8.50 4.74
N SER A 247 -1.57 -9.78 4.38
CA SER A 247 -0.91 -10.77 5.23
C SER A 247 0.55 -10.36 5.50
N ALA A 248 1.13 -10.77 6.63
CA ALA A 248 2.51 -10.41 6.99
C ALA A 248 3.52 -10.61 5.83
N VAL A 249 4.36 -9.60 5.61
CA VAL A 249 5.56 -9.73 4.79
C VAL A 249 6.65 -10.33 5.68
N THR A 250 7.24 -11.45 5.29
CA THR A 250 8.26 -12.12 6.10
C THR A 250 9.68 -11.82 5.64
N ARG A 251 9.84 -11.38 4.38
CA ARG A 251 11.13 -10.99 3.78
C ARG A 251 10.93 -9.96 2.67
N GLY A 252 11.89 -9.05 2.50
CA GLY A 252 11.89 -8.05 1.42
C GLY A 252 10.87 -6.92 1.65
N ALA A 253 10.62 -6.11 0.63
CA ALA A 253 9.69 -4.98 0.70
C ALA A 253 8.59 -5.10 -0.36
N ARG A 254 7.34 -4.90 0.05
CA ARG A 254 6.15 -4.95 -0.79
C ARG A 254 5.68 -3.52 -1.08
N PHE A 255 5.80 -3.14 -2.34
CA PHE A 255 5.39 -1.85 -2.88
C PHE A 255 3.99 -1.96 -3.48
N THR A 256 3.10 -1.02 -3.20
CA THR A 256 1.72 -1.06 -3.73
C THR A 256 1.19 0.33 -3.93
N PHE A 257 0.64 0.58 -5.12
CA PHE A 257 -0.15 1.77 -5.40
C PHE A 257 -1.62 1.41 -5.17
N ALA A 258 -2.31 2.13 -4.33
CA ALA A 258 -3.73 1.95 -4.07
C ALA A 258 -4.50 3.17 -4.59
N VAL A 259 -5.67 2.93 -5.16
CA VAL A 259 -6.55 3.99 -5.66
C VAL A 259 -8.00 3.61 -5.47
N ASN A 260 -8.77 4.53 -4.89
CA ASN A 260 -10.19 4.38 -4.62
C ASN A 260 -11.01 5.35 -5.45
N LEU A 261 -12.06 4.83 -6.09
CA LEU A 261 -13.04 5.60 -6.83
C LEU A 261 -14.15 6.06 -5.89
N TRP A 262 -14.31 7.37 -5.75
CA TRP A 262 -15.23 7.96 -4.78
C TRP A 262 -16.43 8.62 -5.44
N LYS A 263 -17.64 8.33 -4.94
CA LYS A 263 -18.86 9.08 -5.31
C LYS A 263 -18.81 10.50 -4.76
N GLU A 264 -18.42 10.62 -3.50
CA GLU A 264 -18.25 11.88 -2.77
C GLU A 264 -16.82 11.91 -2.22
N LYS A 265 -16.17 13.07 -2.29
CA LYS A 265 -14.79 13.20 -1.82
C LYS A 265 -14.72 12.93 -0.30
N PRO A 266 -13.85 12.04 0.18
CA PRO A 266 -13.72 11.77 1.60
C PRO A 266 -13.15 12.99 2.33
N ARG A 267 -13.54 13.16 3.59
CA ARG A 267 -13.06 14.23 4.44
C ARG A 267 -11.63 13.96 4.91
N LYS A 268 -10.83 15.02 4.99
CA LYS A 268 -9.49 14.93 5.56
C LYS A 268 -9.61 14.69 7.06
N LEU A 269 -8.88 13.69 7.56
CA LEU A 269 -8.64 13.54 8.99
C LEU A 269 -7.87 14.77 9.49
N HIS A 270 -8.50 15.57 10.33
CA HIS A 270 -7.79 16.57 11.12
C HIS A 270 -7.31 15.88 12.39
N ILE A 271 -6.03 15.54 12.45
CA ILE A 271 -5.44 15.15 13.73
C ILE A 271 -5.39 16.44 14.57
N ASN A 272 -6.28 16.56 15.55
CA ASN A 272 -6.13 17.58 16.58
C ASN A 272 -4.79 17.29 17.27
N THR A 273 -3.74 18.03 16.91
CA THR A 273 -2.52 18.07 17.70
C THR A 273 -2.92 18.60 19.06
N VAL A 274 -3.01 17.70 20.05
CA VAL A 274 -3.20 18.10 21.44
C VAL A 274 -2.09 19.09 21.77
N ASP A 275 -2.47 20.33 22.08
CA ASP A 275 -1.53 21.34 22.56
C ASP A 275 -0.87 20.78 23.84
N PRO A 276 0.47 20.59 23.87
CA PRO A 276 1.17 20.08 25.05
C PRO A 276 0.94 20.92 26.32
N LYS A 277 0.37 22.13 26.20
CA LYS A 277 0.09 23.02 27.32
C LYS A 277 -1.17 22.68 28.13
N GLN A 278 -1.99 21.70 27.73
CA GLN A 278 -3.18 21.30 28.50
C GLN A 278 -2.97 20.12 29.47
N GLN A 279 -1.73 19.67 29.70
CA GLN A 279 -1.42 18.60 30.67
C GLN A 279 -0.91 19.10 32.04
N GLN A 280 -1.12 20.37 32.38
CA GLN A 280 -0.91 20.89 33.73
C GLN A 280 -2.12 21.70 34.19
N ALA A 281 -3.14 21.00 34.69
CA ALA A 281 -4.15 21.54 35.61
C ALA A 281 -4.60 20.42 36.55
#